data_AF-A0A562CEI1-F1
#
_entry.id   AF-A0A562CEI1-F1
#
_cell.length_a   1.000
_cell.length_b   1.000
_cell.length_c   1.000
_cell.angle_alpha   90.00
_cell.angle_beta   90.00
_cell.angle_gamma   90.00
#
_symmetry.space_group_name_H-M   'P 1'
#
loop_
_entity.id
_entity.type
_entity.pdbx_description
1 polymer ?
#
loop_
_entity_poly.entity_id
_entity_poly.type
_entity_poly.pdbx_seq_one_letter_code
_entity_poly.pdbx_strand_id
1 'polypeptide(L)'
;MNPRPSIQLTGSRLWRVRARKAIAIASIGLGLIGVTALTKPSPWLVWNASASAPVGLYRVGFATAARGDLVLVRPPQAVAYLADQRGYLARNVPLVKRLAALRGEHVCAFNEAIIIGG
;
A
#
# COMPACT_ATOMS: atom_id res chain seq x y z
N MET A 1 -20.37 64.77 28.22
CA MET A 1 -19.40 64.11 27.32
C MET A 1 -18.67 63.07 28.14
N ASN A 2 -18.81 61.78 27.84
CA ASN A 2 -18.11 60.72 28.57
C ASN A 2 -17.45 59.77 27.55
N PRO A 3 -16.12 59.60 27.54
CA PRO A 3 -15.47 58.74 26.55
C PRO A 3 -15.71 57.27 26.91
N ARG A 4 -16.23 56.49 25.96
CA ARG A 4 -16.39 55.04 26.11
C ARG A 4 -15.02 54.36 26.00
N PRO A 5 -14.70 53.38 26.87
CA PRO A 5 -13.45 52.64 26.75
C PRO A 5 -13.49 51.75 25.51
N SER A 6 -12.47 51.84 24.66
CA SER A 6 -12.27 50.95 23.53
C SER A 6 -11.58 49.67 24.01
N ILE A 7 -12.33 48.57 24.08
CA ILE A 7 -11.79 47.24 24.37
C ILE A 7 -10.98 46.80 23.14
N GLN A 8 -9.65 46.93 23.20
CA GLN A 8 -8.77 46.38 22.17
C GLN A 8 -8.49 44.90 22.45
N LEU A 9 -9.17 44.03 21.69
CA LEU A 9 -9.00 42.57 21.71
C LEU A 9 -7.64 42.15 21.09
N THR A 10 -6.56 42.31 21.85
CA THR A 10 -5.20 41.84 21.53
C THR A 10 -5.11 40.31 21.37
N GLY A 11 -6.03 39.54 21.98
CA GLY A 11 -6.10 38.07 21.88
C GLY A 11 -6.51 37.52 20.50
N SER A 12 -7.17 38.34 19.67
CA SER A 12 -7.65 37.93 18.34
C SER A 12 -6.51 37.61 17.35
N ARG A 13 -5.33 38.22 17.53
CA ARG A 13 -4.18 38.00 16.64
C ARG A 13 -3.55 36.63 16.88
N LEU A 14 -3.36 36.25 18.15
CA LEU A 14 -2.85 34.93 18.54
C LEU A 14 -3.83 33.82 18.15
N TRP A 15 -5.13 34.04 18.34
CA TRP A 15 -6.17 33.09 17.91
C TRP A 15 -6.20 32.90 16.39
N ARG A 16 -6.12 34.00 15.60
CA ARG A 16 -6.04 33.92 14.14
C ARG A 16 -4.78 33.22 13.64
N VAL A 17 -3.62 33.45 14.26
CA VAL A 17 -2.38 32.74 13.90
C VAL A 17 -2.48 31.25 14.20
N ARG A 18 -3.03 30.86 15.35
CA ARG A 18 -3.25 29.44 15.71
C ARG A 18 -4.27 28.77 14.78
N ALA A 19 -5.38 29.45 14.47
CA ALA A 19 -6.38 28.95 13.53
C ALA A 19 -5.82 28.77 12.12
N ARG A 20 -5.04 29.73 11.61
CA ARG A 20 -4.37 29.61 10.30
C ARG A 20 -3.39 28.43 10.26
N LYS A 21 -2.61 28.22 11.33
CA LYS A 21 -1.71 27.06 11.43
C LYS A 21 -2.50 25.74 11.44
N ALA A 22 -3.58 25.67 12.20
CA ALA A 22 -4.43 24.47 12.24
C ALA A 22 -5.06 24.16 10.88
N ILE A 23 -5.59 25.18 10.19
CA ILE A 23 -6.14 25.04 8.84
C ILE A 23 -5.07 24.56 7.86
N ALA A 24 -3.86 25.13 7.91
CA ALA A 24 -2.76 24.72 7.04
C ALA A 24 -2.34 23.25 7.27
N ILE A 25 -2.25 22.80 8.53
CA ILE A 25 -1.95 21.39 8.84
C ILE A 25 -3.06 20.47 8.35
N ALA A 26 -4.32 20.85 8.57
CA ALA A 26 -5.47 20.07 8.14
C ALA A 26 -5.54 19.95 6.61
N SER A 27 -5.29 21.04 5.88
CA SER A 27 -5.27 21.01 4.41
C SER A 27 -4.10 20.20 3.86
N ILE A 28 -2.91 20.27 4.48
CA ILE A 28 -1.78 19.38 4.12
C ILE A 28 -2.16 17.92 4.37
N GLY A 29 -2.73 17.60 5.53
CA GLY A 29 -3.14 16.24 5.87
C GLY A 29 -4.19 15.69 4.89
N LEU A 30 -5.20 16.49 4.57
CA LEU A 30 -6.22 16.13 3.58
C LEU A 30 -5.62 15.95 2.18
N GLY A 31 -4.67 16.81 1.80
CA GLY A 31 -3.91 16.67 0.55
C GLY A 31 -3.14 15.35 0.49
N LEU A 32 -2.41 14.99 1.55
CA LEU A 32 -1.68 13.73 1.63
C LEU A 32 -2.60 12.50 1.53
N ILE A 33 -3.75 12.53 2.19
CA ILE A 33 -4.77 11.47 2.06
C ILE A 33 -5.29 11.43 0.62
N GLY A 34 -5.60 12.58 0.01
CA GLY A 34 -6.06 12.66 -1.38
C GLY A 34 -5.07 12.07 -2.39
N VAL A 35 -3.76 12.26 -2.18
CA VAL A 35 -2.72 11.65 -3.03
C VAL A 35 -2.81 10.12 -3.04
N THR A 36 -3.20 9.48 -1.94
CA THR A 36 -3.37 8.02 -1.88
C THR A 36 -4.54 7.49 -2.71
N ALA A 37 -5.52 8.34 -3.05
CA ALA A 37 -6.62 7.97 -3.94
C ALA A 37 -6.21 8.08 -5.42
N LEU A 38 -5.29 9.00 -5.73
CA LEU A 38 -4.79 9.26 -7.08
C LEU A 38 -3.63 8.34 -7.48
N THR A 39 -2.94 7.76 -6.50
CA THR A 39 -1.77 6.91 -6.70
C THR A 39 -1.98 5.53 -6.11
N LYS A 40 -1.30 4.51 -6.64
CA LYS A 40 -1.28 3.16 -6.07
C LYS A 40 0.13 2.88 -5.54
N PRO A 41 0.52 3.46 -4.39
CA PRO A 41 1.87 3.30 -3.88
C PRO A 41 2.16 1.81 -3.65
N SER A 42 3.35 1.38 -4.06
CA SER A 42 3.82 0.03 -3.76
C SER A 42 4.26 -0.02 -2.29
N PRO A 43 3.85 -1.04 -1.52
CA PRO A 43 4.25 -1.15 -0.12
C PRO A 43 5.77 -1.36 -0.01
N TRP A 44 6.38 -0.80 1.05
CA TRP A 44 7.78 -1.06 1.37
C TRP A 44 7.94 -2.30 2.26
N LEU A 45 6.92 -2.59 3.06
CA LEU A 45 6.86 -3.72 3.97
C LEU A 45 5.57 -4.50 3.72
N VAL A 46 5.67 -5.83 3.69
CA VAL A 46 4.54 -6.74 3.49
C VAL A 46 4.60 -7.83 4.55
N TRP A 47 3.48 -8.09 5.20
CA TRP A 47 3.32 -9.21 6.12
C TRP A 47 2.67 -10.39 5.39
N ASN A 48 3.37 -11.52 5.30
CA ASN A 48 2.77 -12.76 4.82
C ASN A 48 2.12 -13.51 6.00
N ALA A 49 0.79 -13.49 6.07
CA ALA A 49 0.02 -14.16 7.12
C ALA A 49 -0.27 -15.64 6.83
N SER A 50 0.12 -16.17 5.67
CA SER A 50 -0.22 -17.51 5.20
C SER A 50 1.02 -18.40 5.09
N ALA A 51 0.87 -19.68 5.41
CA ALA A 51 1.91 -20.70 5.25
C ALA A 51 2.24 -21.05 3.78
N SER A 52 1.62 -20.39 2.79
CA SER A 52 1.95 -20.59 1.37
C SER A 52 3.35 -20.09 0.97
N ALA A 53 3.98 -19.31 1.84
CA ALA A 53 5.37 -18.89 1.88
C ALA A 53 5.78 -18.77 3.36
N PRO A 54 7.06 -18.56 3.73
CA PRO A 54 7.41 -18.36 5.13
C PRO A 54 6.59 -17.22 5.75
N VAL A 55 6.02 -17.46 6.92
CA VAL A 55 5.22 -16.44 7.62
C VAL A 55 6.17 -15.40 8.19
N GLY A 56 5.91 -14.12 7.95
CA GLY A 56 6.77 -13.04 8.45
C GLY A 56 6.65 -11.71 7.73
N LEU A 57 7.49 -10.76 8.18
CA LEU A 57 7.60 -9.41 7.62
C LEU A 57 8.71 -9.36 6.57
N TYR A 58 8.34 -8.89 5.37
CA TYR A 58 9.23 -8.76 4.23
C TYR A 58 9.45 -7.30 3.87
N ARG A 59 10.68 -6.96 3.46
CA ARG A 59 10.97 -5.70 2.77
C ARG A 59 10.88 -5.89 1.27
N VAL A 60 10.11 -5.04 0.59
CA VAL A 60 9.98 -5.06 -0.87
C VAL A 60 11.23 -4.43 -1.49
N GLY A 61 11.94 -5.20 -2.31
CA GLY A 61 13.10 -4.75 -3.08
C GLY A 61 12.75 -4.36 -4.51
N PHE A 62 13.68 -3.68 -5.20
CA PHE A 62 13.53 -3.23 -6.59
C PHE A 62 14.52 -3.92 -7.55
N ALA A 63 15.13 -5.03 -7.14
CA ALA A 63 16.06 -5.78 -7.96
C ALA A 63 15.34 -6.69 -8.97
N THR A 64 16.03 -7.06 -10.04
CA THR A 64 15.58 -8.11 -10.96
C THR A 64 15.48 -9.42 -10.19
N ALA A 65 14.29 -10.02 -10.17
CA ALA A 65 14.07 -11.29 -9.49
C ALA A 65 14.77 -12.44 -10.23
N ALA A 66 15.43 -13.30 -9.48
CA ALA A 66 16.02 -14.55 -9.94
C ALA A 66 15.13 -15.75 -9.59
N ARG A 67 15.42 -16.89 -10.21
CA ARG A 67 14.79 -18.16 -9.86
C ARG A 67 15.01 -18.45 -8.37
N GLY A 68 13.94 -18.82 -7.68
CA GLY A 68 13.95 -19.12 -6.25
C GLY A 68 13.65 -17.92 -5.35
N ASP A 69 13.66 -16.70 -5.86
CA ASP A 69 13.34 -15.50 -5.08
C ASP A 69 11.88 -15.47 -4.66
N LEU A 70 11.60 -14.78 -3.56
CA LEU A 70 10.24 -14.40 -3.19
C LEU A 70 9.87 -13.10 -3.88
N VAL A 71 8.74 -13.11 -4.59
CA VAL A 71 8.22 -11.97 -5.33
C VAL A 71 6.84 -11.58 -4.80
N LEU A 72 6.57 -10.28 -4.86
CA LEU A 72 5.25 -9.73 -4.58
C LEU A 72 4.47 -9.66 -5.90
N VAL A 73 3.45 -10.49 -6.05
CA VAL A 73 2.69 -10.63 -7.29
C VAL A 73 1.23 -10.23 -7.11
N ARG A 74 0.68 -9.48 -8.06
CA ARG A 74 -0.76 -9.28 -8.16
C ARG A 74 -1.35 -10.39 -9.02
N PRO A 75 -2.25 -11.23 -8.47
CA PRO A 75 -2.87 -12.29 -9.25
C PRO A 75 -3.73 -11.70 -10.39
N PRO A 76 -3.95 -12.44 -11.49
CA PRO A 76 -4.94 -12.08 -12.50
C PRO A 76 -6.31 -11.86 -11.87
N GLN A 77 -7.12 -10.97 -12.45
CA GLN A 77 -8.42 -10.55 -11.86
C GLN A 77 -9.34 -11.71 -11.52
N ALA A 78 -9.42 -12.73 -12.38
CA ALA A 78 -10.23 -13.92 -12.14
C ALA A 78 -9.78 -14.69 -10.88
N VAL A 79 -8.46 -14.83 -10.68
CA VAL A 79 -7.89 -15.49 -9.51
C VAL A 79 -8.09 -14.65 -8.24
N ALA A 80 -7.89 -13.33 -8.34
CA ALA A 80 -8.15 -12.40 -7.24
C ALA A 80 -9.61 -12.45 -6.79
N TYR A 81 -10.55 -12.49 -7.75
CA TYR A 81 -11.97 -12.58 -7.49
C TYR A 81 -12.36 -13.91 -6.84
N LEU A 82 -11.83 -15.02 -7.35
CA LEU A 82 -12.07 -16.33 -6.75
C LEU A 82 -11.54 -16.41 -5.30
N ALA A 83 -10.34 -15.87 -5.06
CA ALA A 83 -9.75 -15.82 -3.72
C ALA A 83 -10.58 -14.97 -2.75
N ASP A 84 -11.12 -13.84 -3.23
CA ASP A 84 -11.99 -12.95 -2.44
C ASP A 84 -13.33 -13.63 -2.12
N GLN A 85 -13.97 -14.25 -3.12
CA GLN A 85 -15.23 -14.98 -2.94
C GLN A 85 -15.10 -16.12 -1.92
N ARG A 86 -13.93 -16.78 -1.88
CA ARG A 86 -13.65 -17.86 -0.93
C ARG A 86 -13.17 -17.36 0.44
N GLY A 87 -13.02 -16.05 0.63
CA GLY A 87 -12.54 -15.44 1.86
C GLY A 87 -11.04 -15.70 2.13
N TYR A 88 -10.27 -16.08 1.12
CA TYR A 88 -8.83 -16.35 1.26
C TYR A 88 -8.00 -15.09 1.23
N LEU A 89 -8.31 -14.16 0.32
CA LEU A 89 -7.54 -12.94 0.11
C LEU A 89 -8.39 -11.88 -0.57
N ALA A 90 -8.38 -10.64 -0.06
CA ALA A 90 -9.11 -9.54 -0.67
C ALA A 90 -8.54 -9.18 -2.06
N ARG A 91 -9.41 -8.77 -3.00
CA ARG A 91 -9.06 -8.53 -4.43
C ARG A 91 -7.81 -7.68 -4.70
N ASN A 92 -7.52 -6.70 -3.85
CA ASN A 92 -6.43 -5.74 -4.05
C ASN A 92 -5.16 -6.09 -3.27
N VAL A 93 -5.14 -7.22 -2.57
CA VAL A 93 -4.00 -7.63 -1.75
C VAL A 93 -3.05 -8.49 -2.60
N PRO A 94 -1.76 -8.13 -2.72
CA PRO A 94 -0.80 -8.94 -3.44
C PRO A 94 -0.40 -10.20 -2.67
N LEU A 95 0.11 -11.19 -3.40
CA LEU A 95 0.60 -12.47 -2.89
C LEU A 95 2.13 -12.47 -2.79
N VAL A 96 2.66 -13.11 -1.75
CA VAL A 96 4.07 -13.52 -1.73
C VAL A 96 4.18 -14.92 -2.32
N LYS A 97 4.98 -15.08 -3.38
CA LYS A 97 5.19 -16.37 -4.05
C LYS A 97 6.66 -16.56 -4.42
N ARG A 98 7.09 -17.83 -4.52
CA ARG A 98 8.41 -18.18 -5.02
C ARG A 98 8.42 -18.16 -6.55
N LEU A 99 9.41 -17.52 -7.16
CA LEU A 99 9.58 -17.48 -8.60
C LEU A 99 10.22 -18.78 -9.10
N ALA A 100 9.44 -19.64 -9.75
CA ALA A 100 9.91 -20.94 -10.22
C ALA A 100 10.58 -20.89 -11.60
N ALA A 101 10.07 -20.04 -12.50
CA ALA A 101 10.53 -19.90 -13.88
C ALA A 101 10.72 -18.43 -14.26
N LEU A 102 11.66 -18.17 -15.17
CA LEU A 102 11.97 -16.87 -15.74
C LEU A 102 11.36 -16.71 -17.15
N ARG A 103 11.42 -15.48 -17.65
CA ARG A 103 10.96 -15.17 -19.01
C ARG A 103 11.72 -16.01 -20.04
N GLY A 104 10.99 -16.66 -20.94
CA GLY A 104 11.55 -17.47 -22.03
C GLY A 104 11.65 -18.96 -21.71
N GLU A 105 11.41 -19.37 -20.46
CA GLU A 105 11.41 -20.78 -20.08
C GLU A 105 10.07 -21.44 -20.40
N HIS A 106 10.11 -22.67 -20.94
CA HIS A 106 8.92 -23.48 -21.14
C HIS A 106 8.52 -24.13 -19.82
N VAL A 107 7.26 -23.95 -19.43
CA VAL A 107 6.69 -24.54 -18.21
C VAL A 107 5.58 -25.50 -18.60
N CYS A 108 5.76 -26.76 -18.25
CA CYS A 108 4.78 -27.83 -18.42
C CYS A 108 4.22 -28.22 -17.04
N ALA A 109 2.92 -28.46 -16.97
CA ALA A 109 2.27 -29.00 -15.78
C ALA A 109 1.67 -30.37 -16.10
N PHE A 110 2.05 -31.40 -15.34
CA PHE A 110 1.55 -32.76 -15.49
C PHE A 110 1.16 -33.32 -14.13
N ASN A 111 -0.15 -33.47 -13.87
CA ASN A 111 -0.70 -33.78 -12.55
C ASN A 111 -0.15 -32.81 -11.47
N GLU A 112 0.58 -33.33 -10.49
CA GLU A 112 1.20 -32.58 -9.38
C GLU A 112 2.60 -32.04 -9.74
N ALA A 113 3.13 -32.36 -10.93
CA ALA A 113 4.49 -32.00 -11.33
C ALA A 113 4.50 -30.73 -12.19
N ILE A 114 5.43 -29.82 -11.85
CA ILE A 114 5.78 -28.66 -12.67
C ILE A 114 7.19 -28.90 -13.24
N ILE A 115 7.30 -28.92 -14.57
CA ILE A 115 8.54 -29.16 -15.31
C ILE A 115 8.92 -27.85 -16.00
N ILE A 116 10.17 -27.43 -15.86
CA ILE A 116 10.67 -26.17 -16.40
C ILE A 116 11.89 -26.45 -17.27
N GLY A 117 11.80 -26.11 -18.56
CA GLY A 117 12.90 -26.28 -19.51
C GLY A 117 12.87 -27.56 -20.36
N GLY A 118 11.89 -28.45 -20.14
CA GLY A 118 11.76 -29.73 -20.85
C GLY A 118 12.44 -30.87 -20.13
#